data_AF-A0A534IWC1-F1
#
_entry.id   AF-A0A534IWC1-F1
#
_cell.length_a   1.000
_cell.length_b   1.000
_cell.length_c   1.000
_cell.angle_alpha   90.00
_cell.angle_beta   90.00
_cell.angle_gamma   90.00
#
_symmetry.space_group_name_H-M   'P 1'
#
loop_
_entity.id
_entity.type
_entity.pdbx_description
1 polymer ?
#
loop_
_entity_poly.entity_id
_entity_poly.type
_entity_poly.pdbx_seq_one_letter_code
_entity_poly.pdbx_strand_id
1 'polypeptide(L)'
;MNTLVLLSGILLGALVFVGTLSFHAVFLIPSPGTPPPTDPAVAAYRDTLRILGWTSAVAMDLALGFSLTIAWIAGVSKGEISDGTKRGMFIFATVFLAVWLVFSFSIYSIFRVLIFF
;
A
#
# COMPACT_ATOMS: atom_id res chain seq x y z
N MET A 1 1.92 -23.14 -14.06
CA MET A 1 2.72 -22.32 -13.14
C MET A 1 3.00 -20.90 -13.66
N ASN A 2 3.60 -20.74 -14.86
CA ASN A 2 3.99 -19.41 -15.38
C ASN A 2 2.86 -18.37 -15.41
N THR A 3 1.66 -18.75 -15.84
CA THR A 3 0.51 -17.84 -15.88
C THR A 3 0.10 -17.36 -14.48
N LEU A 4 0.18 -18.23 -13.48
CA LEU A 4 -0.20 -17.92 -12.10
C LEU A 4 0.81 -16.93 -11.48
N VAL A 5 2.10 -17.19 -11.67
CA VAL A 5 3.18 -16.29 -11.24
C VAL A 5 3.06 -14.92 -11.92
N LEU A 6 2.72 -14.88 -13.21
CA LEU A 6 2.56 -13.65 -13.97
C LEU A 6 1.34 -12.84 -13.48
N LEU A 7 0.19 -13.48 -13.30
CA LEU A 7 -1.02 -12.84 -12.77
C LEU A 7 -0.80 -12.33 -11.35
N SER A 8 -0.12 -13.12 -10.50
CA SER A 8 0.28 -12.69 -9.17
C SER A 8 1.17 -11.45 -9.21
N GLY A 9 2.17 -11.43 -10.10
CA GLY A 9 3.04 -10.26 -10.29
C GLY A 9 2.27 -9.02 -10.73
N ILE A 10 1.35 -9.16 -11.69
CA ILE A 10 0.52 -8.05 -12.19
C ILE A 10 -0.38 -7.51 -11.08
N LEU A 11 -1.08 -8.39 -10.35
CA LEU A 11 -1.98 -7.96 -9.27
C LEU A 11 -1.19 -7.26 -8.15
N LEU A 12 -0.06 -7.84 -7.75
CA LEU A 12 0.80 -7.24 -6.74
C LEU A 12 1.31 -5.86 -7.18
N GLY A 13 1.78 -5.75 -8.43
CA GLY A 13 2.22 -4.48 -9.01
C GLY A 13 1.12 -3.44 -9.06
N ALA A 14 -0.11 -3.83 -9.43
CA ALA A 14 -1.27 -2.95 -9.45
C ALA A 14 -1.62 -2.44 -8.04
N LEU A 15 -1.62 -3.31 -7.03
CA LEU A 15 -1.92 -2.93 -5.65
C LEU A 15 -0.87 -1.96 -5.11
N VAL A 16 0.43 -2.24 -5.32
CA VAL A 16 1.52 -1.34 -4.92
C VAL A 16 1.43 0.00 -5.67
N PHE A 17 1.14 -0.03 -6.96
CA PHE A 17 0.98 1.18 -7.77
C PHE A 17 -0.18 2.05 -7.28
N VAL A 18 -1.36 1.47 -7.07
CA VAL A 18 -2.52 2.20 -6.51
C VAL A 18 -2.18 2.75 -5.14
N GLY A 19 -1.59 1.93 -4.27
CA GLY A 19 -1.25 2.34 -2.90
C GLY A 19 -0.28 3.52 -2.85
N THR A 20 0.76 3.48 -3.68
CA THR A 20 1.76 4.56 -3.78
C THR A 20 1.22 5.80 -4.48
N LEU A 21 0.42 5.63 -5.54
CA LEU A 21 -0.19 6.75 -6.26
C LEU A 21 -1.17 7.51 -5.35
N SER A 22 -2.04 6.80 -4.63
CA SER A 22 -2.97 7.42 -3.67
C SER A 22 -2.23 8.19 -2.58
N PHE A 23 -1.11 7.66 -2.08
CA PHE A 23 -0.27 8.38 -1.12
C PHE A 23 0.31 9.66 -1.71
N HIS A 24 0.93 9.60 -2.89
CA HIS A 24 1.51 10.78 -3.53
C HIS A 24 0.46 11.84 -3.88
N ALA A 25 -0.75 11.41 -4.27
CA ALA A 25 -1.85 12.31 -4.59
C ALA A 25 -2.21 13.26 -3.44
N VAL A 26 -2.06 12.83 -2.18
CA VAL A 26 -2.30 13.69 -1.00
C VAL A 26 -1.44 14.97 -1.03
N PHE A 27 -0.22 14.89 -1.55
CA PHE A 27 0.70 16.04 -1.63
C PHE A 27 0.50 16.90 -2.88
N LEU A 28 -0.26 16.41 -3.86
CA LEU A 28 -0.51 17.11 -5.12
C LEU A 28 -1.81 17.91 -5.08
N ILE A 29 -2.74 17.59 -4.17
CA ILE A 29 -4.00 18.33 -4.04
C ILE A 29 -3.74 19.63 -3.25
N PRO A 30 -3.97 20.80 -3.87
CA PRO A 30 -3.72 22.08 -3.22
C PRO A 30 -4.71 22.33 -2.09
N SER A 31 -4.22 22.89 -0.99
CA SER A 31 -5.07 23.32 0.12
C SER A 31 -5.95 24.51 -0.32
N PRO A 32 -7.23 24.56 0.08
CA PRO A 32 -8.12 25.69 -0.21
C PRO A 32 -7.74 27.00 0.52
N GLY A 33 -6.62 27.04 1.24
CA GLY A 33 -6.10 28.23 1.94
C GLY A 33 -6.57 28.30 3.39
N THR A 34 -6.86 29.50 3.90
CA THR A 34 -7.42 29.74 5.23
C THR A 34 -8.92 30.14 5.23
N PRO A 35 -9.84 29.47 4.52
CA PRO A 35 -11.26 29.67 4.74
C PRO A 35 -11.67 29.24 6.16
N PRO A 36 -12.84 29.68 6.66
CA PRO A 36 -13.41 29.15 7.89
C PRO A 36 -13.48 27.60 7.83
N PRO A 37 -13.22 26.88 8.94
CA PRO A 37 -13.28 25.41 8.96
C PRO A 37 -14.63 24.82 8.55
N THR A 38 -15.70 25.62 8.59
CA THR A 38 -17.06 25.25 8.17
C THR A 38 -17.33 25.44 6.67
N ASP A 39 -16.35 25.94 5.91
CA ASP A 39 -16.47 26.08 4.47
C ASP A 39 -16.59 24.69 3.81
N PRO A 40 -17.64 24.44 2.99
CA PRO A 40 -17.80 23.18 2.27
C PRO A 40 -16.58 22.75 1.47
N ALA A 41 -15.79 23.68 0.93
CA ALA A 41 -14.57 23.37 0.19
C ALA A 41 -13.46 22.81 1.10
N VAL A 42 -13.34 23.29 2.33
CA VAL A 42 -12.39 22.77 3.33
C VAL A 42 -12.78 21.37 3.79
N ALA A 43 -14.07 21.12 4.00
CA ALA A 43 -14.59 19.80 4.33
C ALA A 43 -14.32 18.79 3.20
N ALA A 44 -14.66 19.15 1.95
CA ALA A 44 -14.41 18.29 0.79
C ALA A 44 -12.92 17.99 0.56
N TYR A 45 -12.04 18.98 0.78
CA TYR A 45 -10.60 18.78 0.74
C TYR A 45 -10.15 17.72 1.76
N ARG A 46 -10.55 17.85 3.02
CA ARG A 46 -10.20 16.91 4.10
C ARG A 46 -10.70 15.51 3.82
N ASP A 47 -11.95 15.38 3.37
CA ASP A 47 -12.53 14.08 3.06
C ASP A 47 -11.83 13.42 1.86
N THR A 48 -11.42 14.20 0.85
CA THR A 48 -10.60 13.69 -0.26
C THR A 48 -9.27 13.15 0.24
N LEU A 49 -8.56 13.90 1.11
CA LEU A 49 -7.29 13.43 1.68
C LEU A 49 -7.47 12.15 2.51
N ARG A 50 -8.55 12.05 3.28
CA ARG A 50 -8.88 10.84 4.06
C ARG A 50 -9.12 9.64 3.16
N ILE A 51 -9.92 9.81 2.10
CA ILE A 51 -10.19 8.74 1.13
C ILE A 51 -8.90 8.26 0.48
N LEU A 52 -8.02 9.18 0.07
CA LEU A 52 -6.72 8.82 -0.52
C LEU A 52 -5.82 8.10 0.48
N GLY A 53 -5.76 8.57 1.73
CA GLY A 53 -5.02 7.91 2.81
C GLY A 53 -5.52 6.49 3.07
N TRP A 54 -6.84 6.30 3.17
CA TRP A 54 -7.45 4.98 3.32
C TRP A 54 -7.20 4.07 2.11
N THR A 55 -7.33 4.61 0.89
CA THR A 55 -7.07 3.86 -0.34
C THR A 55 -5.62 3.38 -0.38
N SER A 56 -4.67 4.23 0.01
CA SER A 56 -3.26 3.86 0.11
C SER A 56 -3.04 2.73 1.14
N ALA A 57 -3.56 2.89 2.35
CA ALA A 57 -3.40 1.90 3.42
C ALA A 57 -3.97 0.54 3.02
N VAL A 58 -5.22 0.50 2.55
CA VAL A 58 -5.89 -0.74 2.16
C VAL A 58 -5.17 -1.44 0.99
N ALA A 59 -4.77 -0.69 -0.04
CA ALA A 59 -4.08 -1.28 -1.19
C ALA A 59 -2.72 -1.88 -0.79
N MET A 60 -1.98 -1.21 0.08
CA MET A 60 -0.67 -1.67 0.56
C MET A 60 -0.79 -2.87 1.51
N ASP A 61 -1.77 -2.88 2.41
CA ASP A 61 -2.07 -4.03 3.28
C ASP A 61 -2.47 -5.26 2.46
N LEU A 62 -3.30 -5.08 1.42
CA LEU A 62 -3.67 -6.16 0.50
C LEU A 62 -2.45 -6.65 -0.29
N ALA A 63 -1.60 -5.75 -0.78
CA ALA A 63 -0.36 -6.12 -1.48
C ALA A 63 0.56 -6.96 -0.58
N LEU A 64 0.72 -6.53 0.67
CA LEU A 64 1.52 -7.22 1.66
C LEU A 64 0.96 -8.61 1.96
N GLY A 65 -0.32 -8.69 2.33
CA GLY A 65 -0.98 -9.96 2.63
C GLY A 65 -0.93 -10.94 1.47
N PHE A 66 -1.12 -10.44 0.24
CA PHE A 66 -1.00 -11.23 -0.98
C PHE A 66 0.43 -11.73 -1.20
N SER A 67 1.44 -10.88 -1.01
CA SER A 67 2.86 -11.27 -1.14
C SER A 67 3.26 -12.37 -0.15
N LEU A 68 2.83 -12.26 1.11
CA LEU A 68 3.06 -13.26 2.15
C LEU A 68 2.37 -14.58 1.82
N THR A 69 1.13 -14.52 1.32
CA THR A 69 0.36 -15.69 0.92
C THR A 69 1.03 -16.43 -0.23
N ILE A 70 1.50 -15.72 -1.26
CA ILE A 70 2.23 -16.34 -2.37
C ILE A 70 3.54 -16.95 -1.90
N ALA A 71 4.31 -16.23 -1.07
CA ALA A 71 5.56 -16.76 -0.52
C ALA A 71 5.33 -18.04 0.29
N TRP A 72 4.28 -18.07 1.11
CA TRP A 72 3.87 -19.26 1.86
C TRP A 72 3.52 -20.43 0.94
N ILE A 73 2.62 -20.21 -0.03
CA ILE A 73 2.21 -21.24 -1.01
C ILE A 73 3.42 -21.79 -1.76
N ALA A 74 4.30 -20.91 -2.25
CA ALA A 74 5.51 -21.30 -2.94
C ALA A 74 6.46 -22.10 -2.04
N GLY A 75 6.59 -21.73 -0.77
CA GLY A 75 7.41 -22.42 0.21
C GLY A 75 6.95 -23.85 0.51
N VAL A 76 5.64 -24.08 0.62
CA VAL A 76 5.08 -25.41 0.88
C VAL A 76 4.99 -26.30 -0.37
N SER A 77 5.07 -25.71 -1.57
CA SER A 77 5.04 -26.46 -2.84
C SER A 77 6.30 -27.34 -3.00
N LYS A 78 6.12 -28.64 -3.29
CA LYS A 78 7.22 -29.58 -3.55
C LYS A 78 7.46 -29.74 -5.05
N GLY A 79 8.69 -29.52 -5.50
CA GLY A 79 9.15 -29.87 -6.86
C GLY A 79 8.74 -28.92 -8.00
N GLU A 80 7.80 -28.00 -7.79
CA GLU A 80 7.27 -27.20 -8.90
C GLU A 80 7.89 -25.80 -9.06
N ILE A 81 8.61 -25.30 -8.05
CA ILE A 81 9.27 -23.99 -8.04
C ILE A 81 10.74 -24.18 -7.64
N SER A 82 11.65 -23.51 -8.36
CA SER A 82 13.08 -23.53 -8.03
C SER A 82 13.38 -22.88 -6.68
N ASP A 83 14.39 -23.38 -5.98
CA ASP A 83 14.77 -22.85 -4.66
C ASP A 83 15.15 -21.37 -4.70
N GLY A 84 15.76 -20.91 -5.80
CA GLY A 84 16.07 -19.50 -6.02
C GLY A 84 14.82 -18.62 -6.05
N THR A 85 13.77 -19.04 -6.77
CA THR A 85 12.50 -18.31 -6.84
C THR A 85 11.80 -18.29 -5.50
N LYS A 86 11.78 -19.43 -4.77
CA LYS A 86 11.19 -19.50 -3.41
C LYS A 86 11.88 -18.51 -2.47
N ARG A 87 13.21 -18.50 -2.45
CA ARG A 87 13.99 -17.55 -1.63
C ARG A 87 13.67 -16.11 -1.99
N GLY A 88 13.62 -15.78 -3.29
CA GLY A 88 13.26 -14.43 -3.76
C GLY A 88 11.89 -13.99 -3.27
N MET A 89 10.88 -14.87 -3.34
CA MET A 89 9.53 -14.59 -2.87
C MET A 89 9.48 -14.33 -1.35
N PHE A 90 10.18 -15.15 -0.55
CA PHE A 90 10.26 -14.93 0.90
C PHE A 90 10.97 -13.63 1.25
N ILE A 91 12.13 -13.35 0.63
CA ILE A 91 12.88 -12.11 0.86
C ILE A 91 12.02 -10.91 0.51
N PHE A 92 11.35 -10.93 -0.66
CA PHE A 92 10.46 -9.84 -1.06
C PHE A 92 9.35 -9.62 -0.03
N ALA A 93 8.63 -10.67 0.37
CA ALA A 93 7.52 -10.54 1.30
C ALA A 93 7.97 -10.04 2.69
N THR A 94 9.13 -10.50 3.18
CA THR A 94 9.69 -10.04 4.46
C THR A 94 10.19 -8.59 4.39
N VAL A 95 10.89 -8.21 3.33
CA VAL A 95 11.36 -6.84 3.14
C VAL A 95 10.16 -5.91 2.98
N PHE A 96 9.15 -6.30 2.21
CA PHE A 96 7.95 -5.51 2.03
C PHE A 96 7.19 -5.33 3.35
N LEU A 97 7.04 -6.40 4.15
CA LEU A 97 6.49 -6.32 5.51
C LEU A 97 7.24 -5.30 6.36
N ALA A 98 8.57 -5.41 6.43
CA ALA A 98 9.39 -4.54 7.26
C ALA A 98 9.29 -3.07 6.84
N VAL A 99 9.41 -2.81 5.53
CA VAL A 99 9.29 -1.45 4.97
C VAL A 99 7.90 -0.88 5.23
N TRP A 100 6.85 -1.66 4.98
CA TRP A 100 5.47 -1.22 5.17
C TRP A 100 5.15 -0.94 6.63
N LEU A 101 5.66 -1.74 7.58
CA LEU A 101 5.51 -1.47 9.01
C LEU A 101 6.19 -0.16 9.42
N VAL A 102 7.46 0.03 9.05
CA VAL A 102 8.21 1.27 9.34
C VAL A 102 7.51 2.49 8.73
N PHE A 103 7.07 2.36 7.49
CA PHE A 103 6.33 3.41 6.79
C PHE A 103 4.99 3.71 7.47
N SER A 104 4.20 2.69 7.82
CA SER A 104 2.92 2.83 8.50
C SER A 104 3.04 3.51 9.86
N PHE A 105 4.07 3.16 10.65
CA PHE A 105 4.38 3.85 11.91
C PHE A 105 4.71 5.33 11.70
N SER A 106 5.53 5.62 10.68
CA SER A 106 5.90 7.00 10.33
C SER A 106 4.70 7.80 9.84
N ILE A 107 3.87 7.19 9.01
CA ILE A 107 2.64 7.75 8.47
C ILE A 107 1.60 8.02 9.55
N TYR A 108 1.41 7.11 10.51
CA TYR A 108 0.48 7.34 11.61
C TYR A 108 0.86 8.61 12.38
N SER A 109 2.15 8.89 12.50
CA SER A 109 2.66 10.11 13.12
C SER A 109 2.34 11.38 12.29
N ILE A 110 2.37 11.29 10.96
CA ILE A 110 2.09 12.41 10.04
C ILE A 110 0.58 12.63 9.85
N PHE A 111 -0.20 11.58 9.60
CA PHE A 111 -1.65 11.69 9.44
C PHE A 111 -2.36 12.07 10.74
N ARG A 112 -1.80 11.81 11.92
CA ARG A 112 -2.37 12.36 13.17
C ARG A 112 -2.43 13.90 13.14
N VAL A 113 -1.54 14.54 12.41
CA VAL A 113 -1.49 15.99 12.24
C VAL A 113 -2.40 16.47 11.10
N LEU A 114 -2.72 15.62 10.13
CA LEU A 114 -3.56 15.98 8.97
C LEU A 114 -5.04 15.57 9.10
N ILE A 115 -5.35 14.50 9.85
CA ILE A 115 -6.71 13.93 9.97
C ILE A 115 -7.50 14.55 11.13
N PHE A 116 -6.79 15.00 12.18
CA PHE A 116 -7.38 15.59 13.40
C PHE A 116 -7.46 17.13 13.38
N PHE A 117 -7.04 17.79 12.29
CA PHE A 117 -7.19 19.24 12.13
C PHE A 117 -8.22 19.60 11.07
#